data_AF-A0A0N7LPA1-F1
#
_entry.id   AF-A0A0N7LPA1-F1
#
_cell.length_a   1.000
_cell.length_b   1.000
_cell.length_c   1.000
_cell.angle_alpha   90.00
_cell.angle_beta   90.00
_cell.angle_gamma   90.00
#
_symmetry.space_group_name_H-M   'P 1'
#
loop_
_entity.id
_entity.type
_entity.pdbx_description
1 polymer ?
#
loop_
_entity_poly.entity_id
_entity_poly.type
_entity_poly.pdbx_seq_one_letter_code
_entity_poly.pdbx_strand_id
1 'polypeptide(L)'
;MCSSFGTLIGTAGRDVLNGNILPTTLVGGAGDDILIAGSAETTMNGGSGADIFVMQYGAETTMITDFQAGIDRLDMFDYPLLRMPGKLTFTVTAQGARIEYHNETINVSSATGGPLTSAQVFGAGFGGPDHIPVDFGVFGGSIRAVPMGFRGMSQSIQRPPTPASVTLKSASRQMAEPQ
;
A
#
# COMPACT_ATOMS: atom_id res chain seq x y z
N MET A 1 -24.83 -0.17 -0.28
CA MET A 1 -24.67 -0.97 0.95
C MET A 1 -24.04 -2.29 0.55
N CYS A 2 -22.81 -2.57 0.96
CA CYS A 2 -22.26 -3.93 0.94
C CYS A 2 -21.67 -4.17 2.33
N SER A 3 -22.55 -4.55 3.25
CA SER A 3 -22.16 -5.09 4.54
C SER A 3 -22.02 -6.59 4.32
N SER A 4 -20.87 -7.05 3.83
CA SER A 4 -20.61 -8.48 3.69
C SER A 4 -19.38 -8.83 4.51
N PHE A 5 -19.63 -9.50 5.63
CA PHE A 5 -18.63 -10.37 6.24
C PHE A 5 -18.25 -11.42 5.20
N GLY A 6 -16.96 -11.69 5.03
CA GLY A 6 -16.47 -12.81 4.23
C GLY A 6 -15.78 -12.43 2.91
N THR A 7 -16.23 -11.42 2.15
CA THR A 7 -15.52 -10.97 0.94
C THR A 7 -15.96 -9.57 0.51
N LEU A 8 -15.01 -8.68 0.21
CA LEU A 8 -15.24 -7.38 -0.40
C LEU A 8 -14.57 -7.36 -1.78
N ILE A 9 -15.38 -7.10 -2.80
CA ILE A 9 -14.95 -7.10 -4.21
C ILE A 9 -15.08 -5.67 -4.75
N GLY A 10 -14.01 -5.17 -5.35
CA GLY A 10 -13.96 -3.92 -6.08
C GLY A 10 -14.56 -4.04 -7.48
N THR A 11 -14.16 -3.13 -8.36
CA THR A 11 -14.71 -2.99 -9.70
C THR A 11 -13.59 -3.13 -10.75
N ALA A 12 -13.81 -2.60 -11.95
CA ALA A 12 -12.77 -2.50 -12.98
C ALA A 12 -12.12 -1.10 -13.01
N GLY A 13 -12.44 -0.26 -12.05
CA GLY A 13 -11.84 1.07 -11.86
C GLY A 13 -11.00 1.10 -10.59
N ARG A 14 -10.44 2.26 -10.28
CA ARG A 14 -9.65 2.46 -9.05
C ARG A 14 -10.54 2.46 -7.82
N ASP A 15 -10.37 1.48 -6.96
CA ASP A 15 -11.13 1.29 -5.74
C ASP A 15 -10.27 1.43 -4.47
N VAL A 16 -10.95 1.75 -3.36
CA VAL A 16 -10.37 1.69 -2.01
C VAL A 16 -11.19 0.71 -1.19
N LEU A 17 -10.57 -0.40 -0.79
CA LEU A 17 -11.20 -1.50 -0.08
C LEU A 17 -10.63 -1.60 1.34
N ASN A 18 -11.48 -1.84 2.34
CA ASN A 18 -11.05 -1.93 3.75
C ASN A 18 -11.68 -3.16 4.42
N GLY A 19 -10.83 -4.05 4.94
CA GLY A 19 -11.20 -5.31 5.61
C GLY A 19 -11.78 -5.16 7.02
N ASN A 20 -11.71 -3.97 7.62
CA ASN A 20 -12.21 -3.67 8.98
C ASN A 20 -11.58 -4.60 10.06
N ILE A 21 -12.26 -4.77 11.21
CA ILE A 21 -11.73 -5.48 12.39
C ILE A 21 -12.00 -7.00 12.38
N LEU A 22 -12.54 -7.54 11.30
CA LEU A 22 -12.94 -8.95 11.20
C LEU A 22 -12.24 -9.63 10.02
N PRO A 23 -12.06 -10.95 10.05
CA PRO A 23 -11.43 -11.65 8.94
C PRO A 23 -12.16 -11.42 7.63
N THR A 24 -11.42 -10.96 6.62
CA THR A 24 -12.01 -10.50 5.36
C THR A 24 -11.16 -10.91 4.16
N THR A 25 -11.82 -11.22 3.04
CA THR A 25 -11.15 -11.36 1.74
C THR A 25 -11.35 -10.07 0.94
N LEU A 26 -10.29 -9.43 0.46
CA LEU A 26 -10.35 -8.25 -0.41
C LEU A 26 -9.95 -8.66 -1.83
N VAL A 27 -10.75 -8.28 -2.82
CA VAL A 27 -10.47 -8.49 -4.25
C VAL A 27 -10.58 -7.15 -4.95
N GLY A 28 -9.47 -6.57 -5.39
CA GLY A 28 -9.41 -5.27 -6.07
C GLY A 28 -10.13 -5.32 -7.41
N GLY A 29 -9.64 -6.16 -8.31
CA GLY A 29 -10.23 -6.39 -9.62
C GLY A 29 -9.32 -5.85 -10.71
N ALA A 30 -9.81 -4.93 -11.53
CA ALA A 30 -8.94 -4.24 -12.49
C ALA A 30 -8.87 -2.76 -12.13
N GLY A 31 -7.73 -2.12 -12.40
CA GLY A 31 -7.49 -0.75 -12.00
C GLY A 31 -6.36 -0.67 -10.98
N ASP A 32 -5.94 0.55 -10.64
CA ASP A 32 -4.94 0.77 -9.60
C ASP A 32 -5.67 0.90 -8.25
N ASP A 33 -5.67 -0.15 -7.46
CA ASP A 33 -6.48 -0.26 -6.24
C ASP A 33 -5.68 -0.02 -4.96
N ILE A 34 -6.39 0.36 -3.89
CA ILE A 34 -5.84 0.45 -2.54
C ILE A 34 -6.58 -0.54 -1.64
N LEU A 35 -5.90 -1.58 -1.17
CA LEU A 35 -6.46 -2.64 -0.34
C LEU A 35 -5.91 -2.53 1.07
N ILE A 36 -6.78 -2.22 2.04
CA ILE A 36 -6.42 -2.02 3.45
C ILE A 36 -6.85 -3.25 4.24
N ALA A 37 -5.89 -4.03 4.75
CA ALA A 37 -6.14 -5.32 5.40
C ALA A 37 -7.11 -5.23 6.59
N GLY A 38 -6.93 -4.23 7.46
CA GLY A 38 -7.63 -4.19 8.74
C GLY A 38 -6.89 -4.95 9.84
N SER A 39 -7.46 -5.04 11.04
CA SER A 39 -6.76 -5.55 12.24
C SER A 39 -6.98 -7.05 12.50
N ALA A 40 -7.51 -7.79 11.53
CA ALA A 40 -7.78 -9.21 11.62
C ALA A 40 -7.21 -9.94 10.40
N GLU A 41 -7.19 -11.27 10.44
CA GLU A 41 -6.66 -12.08 9.34
C GLU A 41 -7.31 -11.74 8.00
N THR A 42 -6.49 -11.30 7.05
CA THR A 42 -7.00 -10.78 5.78
C THR A 42 -6.31 -11.45 4.61
N THR A 43 -7.10 -11.89 3.64
CA THR A 43 -6.60 -12.37 2.35
C THR A 43 -6.87 -11.30 1.30
N MET A 44 -5.85 -10.91 0.54
CA MET A 44 -5.93 -9.82 -0.44
C MET A 44 -5.49 -10.31 -1.82
N ASN A 45 -6.24 -9.88 -2.82
CA ASN A 45 -5.97 -10.08 -4.23
C ASN A 45 -6.10 -8.70 -4.91
N GLY A 46 -5.03 -8.18 -5.48
CA GLY A 46 -5.05 -6.88 -6.17
C GLY A 46 -5.74 -7.00 -7.52
N GLY A 47 -5.38 -8.03 -8.27
CA GLY A 47 -5.84 -8.28 -9.62
C GLY A 47 -4.89 -7.64 -10.63
N SER A 48 -5.40 -6.83 -11.54
CA SER A 48 -4.61 -6.19 -12.59
C SER A 48 -4.54 -4.69 -12.42
N GLY A 49 -3.33 -4.12 -12.43
CA GLY A 49 -3.10 -2.69 -12.26
C GLY A 49 -1.91 -2.50 -11.34
N ALA A 50 -1.63 -1.25 -10.97
CA ALA A 50 -0.61 -0.96 -9.96
C ALA A 50 -1.27 -0.83 -8.59
N ASP A 51 -1.28 -1.92 -7.83
CA ASP A 51 -2.03 -2.00 -6.57
C ASP A 51 -1.17 -1.64 -5.35
N ILE A 52 -1.81 -1.04 -4.34
CA ILE A 52 -1.19 -0.73 -3.05
C ILE A 52 -1.87 -1.55 -1.96
N PHE A 53 -1.12 -2.47 -1.37
CA PHE A 53 -1.54 -3.26 -0.22
C PHE A 53 -1.12 -2.55 1.06
N VAL A 54 -2.08 -2.04 1.83
CA VAL A 54 -1.84 -1.32 3.09
C VAL A 54 -2.09 -2.27 4.26
N MET A 55 -1.02 -2.55 5.01
CA MET A 55 -1.11 -3.36 6.22
C MET A 55 -1.53 -2.49 7.41
N GLN A 56 -2.42 -3.02 8.24
CA GLN A 56 -2.69 -2.47 9.57
C GLN A 56 -2.16 -3.45 10.61
N TYR A 57 -1.50 -2.91 11.63
CA TYR A 57 -0.96 -3.75 12.69
C TYR A 57 -2.08 -4.36 13.53
N GLY A 58 -1.90 -5.62 13.91
CA GLY A 58 -2.79 -6.31 14.87
C GLY A 58 -3.43 -7.57 14.34
N ALA A 59 -3.30 -7.86 13.03
CA ALA A 59 -3.56 -9.20 12.53
C ALA A 59 -2.41 -10.14 12.93
N GLU A 60 -2.68 -11.41 13.24
CA GLU A 60 -1.60 -12.39 13.41
C GLU A 60 -1.01 -12.79 12.06
N THR A 61 -1.86 -13.01 11.07
CA THR A 61 -1.45 -13.41 9.72
C THR A 61 -2.25 -12.68 8.64
N THR A 62 -1.55 -12.16 7.64
CA THR A 62 -2.12 -11.55 6.44
C THR A 62 -1.54 -12.23 5.19
N MET A 63 -2.37 -12.42 4.16
CA MET A 63 -1.99 -13.09 2.92
C MET A 63 -2.25 -12.18 1.72
N ILE A 64 -1.23 -11.96 0.88
CA ILE A 64 -1.37 -11.38 -0.46
C ILE A 64 -1.15 -12.50 -1.48
N THR A 65 -2.06 -12.63 -2.42
CA THR A 65 -2.16 -13.82 -3.28
C THR A 65 -1.55 -13.68 -4.67
N ASP A 66 -1.42 -12.45 -5.17
CA ASP A 66 -1.09 -12.17 -6.58
C ASP A 66 -0.19 -10.95 -6.77
N PHE A 67 0.77 -10.75 -5.88
CA PHE A 67 1.65 -9.59 -5.92
C PHE A 67 2.47 -9.54 -7.22
N GLN A 68 2.33 -8.45 -7.98
CA GLN A 68 3.02 -8.19 -9.23
C GLN A 68 4.32 -7.44 -8.99
N ALA A 69 5.45 -8.14 -9.11
CA ALA A 69 6.77 -7.57 -8.84
C ALA A 69 7.08 -6.32 -9.68
N GLY A 70 7.39 -5.21 -9.02
CA GLY A 70 7.74 -3.93 -9.68
C GLY A 70 6.55 -3.16 -10.26
N ILE A 71 5.32 -3.66 -10.04
CA ILE A 71 4.07 -2.99 -10.39
C ILE A 71 3.33 -2.64 -9.09
N ASP A 72 3.14 -3.63 -8.22
CA ASP A 72 2.46 -3.46 -6.93
C ASP A 72 3.41 -2.96 -5.85
N ARG A 73 2.81 -2.47 -4.75
CA ARG A 73 3.52 -1.97 -3.59
C ARG A 73 2.90 -2.46 -2.29
N LEU A 74 3.74 -2.87 -1.34
CA LEU A 74 3.35 -3.14 0.04
C LEU A 74 3.66 -1.95 0.94
N ASP A 75 2.64 -1.40 1.57
CA ASP A 75 2.75 -0.30 2.53
C ASP A 75 2.48 -0.81 3.95
N MET A 76 3.39 -0.51 4.88
CA MET A 76 3.30 -0.88 6.29
C MET A 76 3.43 0.35 7.20
N PHE A 77 3.06 1.54 6.73
CA PHE A 77 3.23 2.81 7.46
C PHE A 77 2.57 2.82 8.85
N ASP A 78 1.49 2.06 9.03
CA ASP A 78 0.69 2.05 10.26
C ASP A 78 1.28 1.12 11.34
N TYR A 79 2.44 0.52 11.09
CA TYR A 79 3.08 -0.37 12.05
C TYR A 79 3.79 0.43 13.16
N PRO A 80 3.35 0.29 14.42
CA PRO A 80 3.89 1.07 15.51
C PRO A 80 5.36 0.71 15.72
N LEU A 81 6.22 1.73 15.81
CA LEU A 81 7.67 1.61 16.05
C LEU A 81 8.50 0.95 14.94
N LEU A 82 7.90 0.66 13.79
CA LEU A 82 8.62 0.20 12.59
C LEU A 82 9.34 1.37 11.91
N ARG A 83 10.32 1.96 12.60
CA ARG A 83 11.10 3.13 12.15
C ARG A 83 12.49 2.76 11.64
N MET A 84 12.85 1.48 11.66
CA MET A 84 14.13 0.97 11.22
C MET A 84 13.93 -0.35 10.47
N PRO A 85 14.57 -0.56 9.32
CA PRO A 85 14.43 -1.79 8.54
C PRO A 85 14.83 -3.04 9.31
N GLY A 86 15.83 -2.92 10.22
CA GLY A 86 16.32 -4.04 11.02
C GLY A 86 15.35 -4.59 12.07
N LYS A 87 14.15 -4.01 12.22
CA LYS A 87 13.06 -4.58 13.03
C LYS A 87 12.17 -5.54 12.25
N LEU A 88 12.28 -5.52 10.93
CA LEU A 88 11.54 -6.34 9.99
C LEU A 88 12.42 -7.52 9.59
N THR A 89 11.88 -8.74 9.72
CA THR A 89 12.51 -9.91 9.11
C THR A 89 11.90 -10.12 7.75
N PHE A 90 12.70 -9.99 6.69
CA PHE A 90 12.27 -10.30 5.32
C PHE A 90 12.92 -11.61 4.86
N THR A 91 12.09 -12.59 4.51
CA THR A 91 12.52 -13.90 4.03
C THR A 91 12.00 -14.13 2.62
N VAL A 92 12.89 -14.28 1.64
CA VAL A 92 12.51 -14.70 0.29
C VAL A 92 12.06 -16.16 0.33
N THR A 93 10.93 -16.47 -0.30
CA THR A 93 10.42 -17.85 -0.45
C THR A 93 10.47 -18.27 -1.93
N ALA A 94 10.24 -19.54 -2.22
CA ALA A 94 10.27 -20.02 -3.61
C ALA A 94 9.15 -19.41 -4.48
N GLN A 95 8.01 -19.06 -3.87
CA GLN A 95 6.81 -18.54 -4.55
C GLN A 95 6.54 -17.06 -4.24
N GLY A 96 7.45 -16.38 -3.52
CA GLY A 96 7.29 -14.98 -3.17
C GLY A 96 8.17 -14.57 -2.00
N ALA A 97 7.56 -14.00 -0.95
CA ALA A 97 8.25 -13.56 0.25
C ALA A 97 7.39 -13.72 1.50
N ARG A 98 8.05 -13.76 2.66
CA ARG A 98 7.44 -13.68 3.98
C ARG A 98 8.07 -12.52 4.74
N ILE A 99 7.22 -11.68 5.32
CA ILE A 99 7.61 -10.56 6.16
C ILE A 99 7.13 -10.83 7.57
N GLU A 100 7.99 -10.63 8.55
CA GLU A 100 7.64 -10.78 9.96
C GLU A 100 7.98 -9.50 10.73
N TYR A 101 7.05 -9.09 11.58
CA TYR A 101 7.22 -8.00 12.53
C TYR A 101 6.57 -8.37 13.87
N HIS A 102 7.36 -8.48 14.93
CA HIS A 102 6.91 -9.02 16.21
C HIS A 102 6.23 -10.41 16.04
N ASN A 103 4.92 -10.47 16.30
CA ASN A 103 4.13 -11.70 16.23
C ASN A 103 3.30 -11.78 14.94
N GLU A 104 3.43 -10.80 14.05
CA GLU A 104 2.66 -10.70 12.82
C GLU A 104 3.46 -11.25 11.64
N THR A 105 2.77 -12.03 10.80
CA THR A 105 3.31 -12.59 9.57
C THR A 105 2.51 -12.09 8.36
N ILE A 106 3.20 -11.52 7.38
CA ILE A 106 2.62 -11.23 6.07
C ILE A 106 3.24 -12.19 5.06
N ASN A 107 2.40 -13.00 4.43
CA ASN A 107 2.79 -13.89 3.34
C ASN A 107 2.44 -13.23 2.02
N VAL A 108 3.42 -13.07 1.14
CA VAL A 108 3.26 -12.43 -0.16
C VAL A 108 3.57 -13.45 -1.24
N SER A 109 2.56 -13.83 -2.00
CA SER A 109 2.70 -14.73 -3.14
C SER A 109 2.86 -13.92 -4.42
N SER A 110 3.83 -14.29 -5.25
CA SER A 110 4.07 -13.66 -6.54
C SER A 110 3.02 -14.09 -7.55
N ALA A 111 2.45 -13.14 -8.30
CA ALA A 111 1.57 -13.44 -9.45
C ALA A 111 2.23 -14.38 -10.48
N THR A 112 3.56 -14.31 -10.58
CA THR A 112 4.36 -15.15 -11.50
C THR A 112 4.85 -16.45 -10.90
N GLY A 113 4.59 -16.69 -9.60
CA GLY A 113 5.01 -17.90 -8.87
C GLY A 113 6.50 -17.99 -8.53
N GLY A 114 7.28 -16.93 -8.75
CA GLY A 114 8.71 -16.86 -8.40
C GLY A 114 9.02 -16.13 -7.09
N PRO A 115 10.27 -16.14 -6.64
CA PRO A 115 10.70 -15.42 -5.43
C PRO A 115 10.52 -13.91 -5.58
N LEU A 116 10.21 -13.24 -4.47
CA LEU A 116 10.12 -11.78 -4.37
C LEU A 116 11.24 -11.25 -3.48
N THR A 117 12.03 -10.33 -4.02
CA THR A 117 13.03 -9.58 -3.25
C THR A 117 12.38 -8.41 -2.51
N SER A 118 13.01 -7.92 -1.45
CA SER A 118 12.53 -6.76 -0.71
C SER A 118 12.39 -5.51 -1.59
N ALA A 119 13.29 -5.31 -2.55
CA ALA A 119 13.21 -4.21 -3.52
C ALA A 119 12.02 -4.33 -4.48
N GLN A 120 11.53 -5.54 -4.75
CA GLN A 120 10.34 -5.74 -5.59
C GLN A 120 9.04 -5.53 -4.80
N VAL A 121 9.06 -5.78 -3.49
CA VAL A 121 7.89 -5.62 -2.60
C VAL A 121 7.71 -4.17 -2.13
N PHE A 122 8.81 -3.50 -1.78
CA PHE A 122 8.81 -2.12 -1.26
C PHE A 122 9.29 -1.07 -2.29
N GLY A 123 9.63 -1.48 -3.52
CA GLY A 123 10.10 -0.57 -4.57
C GLY A 123 11.55 -0.08 -4.44
N ALA A 124 12.00 0.68 -5.45
CA ALA A 124 13.35 1.25 -5.51
C ALA A 124 13.36 2.70 -4.99
N GLY A 125 14.15 2.97 -3.94
CA GLY A 125 14.39 4.32 -3.43
C GLY A 125 14.16 4.52 -1.93
N PHE A 126 13.58 3.54 -1.24
CA PHE A 126 13.21 3.65 0.17
C PHE A 126 13.66 2.38 0.89
N GLY A 127 14.64 2.52 1.79
CA GLY A 127 15.35 1.40 2.40
C GLY A 127 14.58 0.64 3.49
N GLY A 128 13.24 0.73 3.55
CA GLY A 128 12.43 0.16 4.62
C GLY A 128 10.93 0.02 4.27
N PRO A 129 10.13 -0.58 5.17
CA PRO A 129 8.67 -0.71 5.06
C PRO A 129 8.05 0.65 4.85
N ASP A 130 7.22 0.78 3.81
CA ASP A 130 7.22 2.00 3.03
C ASP A 130 6.73 3.26 3.77
N HIS A 131 7.51 4.34 3.62
CA HIS A 131 7.14 5.71 3.97
C HIS A 131 6.98 6.47 2.66
N ILE A 132 5.89 7.21 2.46
CA ILE A 132 5.77 8.14 1.33
C ILE A 132 7.00 9.05 1.34
N PRO A 133 7.86 9.05 0.29
CA PRO A 133 8.75 10.18 0.10
C PRO A 133 7.95 11.46 0.07
N VAL A 134 8.23 12.33 1.03
CA VAL A 134 8.16 13.76 0.72
C VAL A 134 9.29 14.04 -0.28
N ASP A 135 9.00 13.83 -1.56
CA ASP A 135 9.80 14.44 -2.62
C ASP A 135 9.56 15.94 -2.52
N PHE A 136 10.49 16.65 -1.86
CA PHE A 136 10.57 18.11 -1.89
C PHE A 136 11.07 18.59 -3.25
N GLY A 137 10.52 18.05 -4.34
CA GLY A 137 10.81 18.46 -5.70
C GLY A 137 10.94 19.98 -5.75
N VAL A 138 12.16 20.44 -6.04
CA VAL A 138 12.49 21.85 -6.32
C VAL A 138 12.31 22.84 -5.16
N PHE A 139 12.29 22.44 -3.88
CA PHE A 139 12.40 23.38 -2.74
C PHE A 139 13.78 23.40 -2.05
N GLY A 140 14.84 22.99 -2.74
CA GLY A 140 16.20 23.33 -2.31
C GLY A 140 17.32 22.43 -2.85
N GLY A 141 17.80 22.71 -4.06
CA GLY A 141 19.23 22.57 -4.39
C GLY A 141 19.81 21.17 -4.68
N SER A 142 19.88 20.87 -5.98
CA SER A 142 20.94 20.11 -6.69
C SER A 142 21.31 18.69 -6.24
N ILE A 143 20.73 17.74 -6.94
CA ILE A 143 21.45 16.57 -7.46
C ILE A 143 22.56 17.02 -8.43
N ARG A 144 23.80 16.63 -8.10
CA ARG A 144 25.07 16.71 -8.84
C ARG A 144 25.76 18.09 -8.90
N ALA A 145 26.95 18.14 -8.30
CA ALA A 145 27.92 19.20 -8.46
C ALA A 145 28.40 19.30 -9.91
N VAL A 146 28.02 20.38 -10.60
CA VAL A 146 28.69 20.89 -11.80
C VAL A 146 28.84 22.40 -11.59
N PRO A 147 30.07 22.97 -11.58
CA PRO A 147 30.26 24.36 -11.18
C PRO A 147 30.15 25.25 -12.41
N MET A 148 29.04 25.96 -12.60
CA MET A 148 29.00 27.12 -13.51
C MET A 148 27.96 28.16 -13.04
N GLY A 149 28.36 29.43 -13.13
CA GLY A 149 27.80 30.58 -12.43
C GLY A 149 26.32 30.87 -12.60
N PHE A 150 25.71 31.35 -11.53
CA PHE A 150 24.34 31.86 -11.49
C PHE A 150 24.24 33.26 -12.11
N ARG A 151 23.29 33.44 -13.04
CA ARG A 151 22.65 34.73 -13.32
C ARG A 151 21.16 34.50 -13.49
N GLY A 152 20.37 35.12 -12.61
CA GLY A 152 18.95 34.83 -12.43
C GLY A 152 18.02 35.39 -13.51
N MET A 153 16.82 34.81 -13.60
CA MET A 153 15.63 35.43 -14.19
C MET A 153 14.36 34.92 -13.50
N SER A 154 13.48 35.87 -13.20
CA SER A 154 12.13 35.74 -12.61
C SER A 154 11.15 35.09 -13.59
N GLN A 155 10.31 34.14 -13.16
CA GLN A 155 9.14 33.68 -13.93
C GLN A 155 7.97 33.37 -12.98
N SER A 156 6.80 33.85 -13.40
CA SER A 156 5.49 33.85 -12.76
C SER A 156 4.86 32.46 -12.54
N ILE A 157 4.29 32.22 -11.36
CA ILE A 157 3.64 30.96 -10.96
C ILE A 157 2.20 30.91 -11.53
N GLN A 158 1.91 29.92 -12.37
CA GLN A 158 0.53 29.57 -12.76
C GLN A 158 -0.08 28.56 -11.79
N ARG A 159 -1.38 28.72 -11.51
CA ARG A 159 -2.15 27.93 -10.54
C ARG A 159 -2.37 26.49 -11.02
N PRO A 160 -2.22 25.46 -10.17
CA PRO A 160 -2.38 24.05 -10.57
C PRO A 160 -3.86 23.69 -10.84
N PRO A 161 -4.12 22.69 -11.71
CA PRO A 161 -5.46 22.23 -12.03
C PRO A 161 -6.10 21.44 -10.88
N THR A 162 -7.43 21.50 -10.79
CA THR A 162 -8.25 20.90 -9.73
C THR A 162 -8.26 19.36 -9.81
N PRO A 163 -8.03 18.63 -8.70
CA PRO A 163 -8.05 17.17 -8.71
C PRO A 163 -9.47 16.60 -8.87
N ALA A 164 -9.57 15.45 -9.54
CA ALA A 164 -10.81 14.70 -9.75
C ALA A 164 -11.32 14.04 -8.44
N SER A 165 -12.64 13.92 -8.34
CA SER A 165 -13.37 13.45 -7.16
C SER A 165 -13.13 11.98 -6.82
N VAL A 166 -12.74 11.70 -5.57
CA VAL A 166 -12.57 10.36 -4.97
C VAL A 166 -13.88 9.91 -4.32
N THR A 167 -14.33 8.69 -4.62
CA THR A 167 -15.53 8.10 -3.98
C THR A 167 -15.10 7.25 -2.79
N LEU A 168 -15.42 7.71 -1.58
CA LEU A 168 -15.16 6.98 -0.33
C LEU A 168 -16.37 6.11 0.02
N LYS A 169 -16.19 4.80 0.18
CA LYS A 169 -17.21 3.91 0.75
C LYS A 169 -16.79 3.51 2.16
N SER A 170 -17.60 3.87 3.16
CA SER A 170 -17.43 3.45 4.56
C SER A 170 -18.75 2.88 5.10
N ALA A 171 -18.68 1.96 6.06
CA ALA A 171 -19.85 1.35 6.69
C ALA A 171 -20.33 2.18 7.88
N SER A 172 -21.53 2.78 7.76
CA SER A 172 -22.17 3.58 8.81
C SER A 172 -23.17 2.75 9.62
N ARG A 173 -23.04 2.84 10.95
CA ARG A 173 -23.84 2.18 12.00
C ARG A 173 -25.29 2.69 11.99
N GLN A 174 -26.26 1.80 11.85
CA GLN A 174 -27.66 2.10 12.20
C GLN A 174 -27.95 1.42 13.55
N MET A 175 -28.03 2.23 14.60
CA MET A 175 -28.51 1.79 15.91
C MET A 175 -30.00 1.45 15.77
N ALA A 176 -30.36 0.20 16.04
CA ALA A 176 -31.74 -0.18 16.25
C ALA A 176 -32.16 0.24 17.67
N GLU A 177 -33.21 1.06 17.73
CA GLU A 177 -33.91 1.44 18.96
C GLU A 177 -34.85 0.29 19.36
N PRO A 178 -34.91 -0.13 20.65
CA PRO A 178 -35.83 -1.18 21.07
C PRO A 178 -37.24 -0.61 21.29
N GLN A 179 -38.25 -1.32 20.80
CA GLN A 179 -39.66 -1.21 21.24
C GLN A 179 -39.97 -2.42 22.12
#